data_AF-A0A4Z0F900-F1
#
_entry.id   AF-A0A4Z0F900-F1
#
_cell.length_a   1.000
_cell.length_b   1.000
_cell.length_c   1.000
_cell.angle_alpha   90.00
_cell.angle_beta   90.00
_cell.angle_gamma   90.00
#
_symmetry.space_group_name_H-M   'P 1'
#
loop_
_entity.id
_entity.type
_entity.pdbx_description
1 polymer ?
#
loop_
_entity_poly.entity_id
_entity_poly.type
_entity_poly.pdbx_seq_one_letter_code
_entity_poly.pdbx_strand_id
1 'polypeptide(L)'
;MQHLSKFLVMACLLTLGACANPQLRLYDGGQKPDSKIALVTLPEAIEAARLNGVEVKGASGLWTRGDKVLELTPGRYELLAFYREVWEHGDSHDVLRSDPVLFVIEAKPGEQYRVEYVHPDNYAQARQLAADFSAVLVNEATGKRTASQPSGVRFPTGLMAQFSGASELESADGQARPGQQQVIEPMGAAAARSVSPEPVTDQRAAERAASPATPRDADWVGLMQAWWKQASPAERRAFLRWVGEQPN
;
A
#
# COMPACT_ATOMS: atom_id res chain seq x y z
N MET A 1 -55.80 48.76 -4.34
CA MET A 1 -56.45 47.44 -4.49
C MET A 1 -55.64 46.69 -5.54
N GLN A 2 -54.57 46.00 -5.15
CA GLN A 2 -54.54 44.62 -4.64
C GLN A 2 -54.66 43.55 -5.74
N HIS A 3 -53.67 42.65 -5.72
CA HIS A 3 -53.60 41.29 -6.30
C HIS A 3 -53.06 41.11 -7.73
N LEU A 4 -51.75 40.80 -7.81
CA LEU A 4 -51.16 39.61 -8.48
C LEU A 4 -49.64 39.65 -8.27
N SER A 5 -49.11 39.37 -7.08
CA SER A 5 -48.77 38.04 -6.57
C SER A 5 -48.40 37.00 -7.63
N LYS A 6 -47.17 36.49 -7.51
CA LYS A 6 -46.59 35.26 -8.09
C LYS A 6 -45.92 35.41 -9.46
N PHE A 7 -44.63 35.73 -9.45
CA PHE A 7 -43.64 34.76 -9.94
C PHE A 7 -42.28 35.07 -9.29
N LEU A 8 -42.10 34.39 -8.16
CA LEU A 8 -40.86 34.13 -7.48
C LEU A 8 -39.88 33.48 -8.47
N VAL A 9 -38.97 34.26 -9.08
CA VAL A 9 -37.75 33.71 -9.69
C VAL A 9 -36.75 33.51 -8.56
N MET A 10 -36.99 32.44 -7.81
CA MET A 10 -36.05 31.88 -6.84
C MET A 10 -34.85 31.38 -7.65
N ALA A 11 -33.77 32.15 -7.63
CA ALA A 11 -32.47 31.71 -8.08
C ALA A 11 -32.02 30.56 -7.17
N CYS A 12 -32.40 29.33 -7.53
CA CYS A 12 -31.79 28.12 -7.03
C CYS A 12 -30.33 28.10 -7.48
N LEU A 13 -29.46 28.71 -6.68
CA LEU A 13 -28.05 28.36 -6.60
C LEU A 13 -28.00 26.89 -6.16
N LEU A 14 -28.02 26.00 -7.15
CA LEU A 14 -27.66 24.60 -7.02
C LEU A 14 -26.18 24.57 -6.60
N THR A 15 -25.92 24.60 -5.30
CA THR A 15 -24.66 24.12 -4.77
C THR A 15 -24.63 22.63 -5.05
N LEU A 16 -23.97 22.22 -6.14
CA LEU A 16 -23.59 20.84 -6.33
C LEU A 16 -22.70 20.46 -5.13
N GLY A 17 -23.27 19.75 -4.17
CA GLY A 17 -22.49 19.00 -3.20
C GLY A 17 -21.74 17.94 -3.98
N ALA A 18 -20.52 18.26 -4.43
CA ALA A 18 -19.58 17.25 -4.88
C ALA A 18 -19.38 16.32 -3.68
N CYS A 19 -19.85 15.07 -3.81
CA CYS A 19 -19.50 14.00 -2.88
C CYS A 19 -17.97 13.92 -2.87
N ALA A 20 -17.35 14.53 -1.86
CA ALA A 20 -15.91 14.60 -1.73
C ALA A 20 -15.42 13.23 -1.25
N ASN A 21 -15.06 12.36 -2.20
CA ASN A 21 -14.36 11.13 -1.88
C ASN A 21 -13.02 11.47 -1.22
N PRO A 22 -12.61 10.76 -0.16
CA PRO A 22 -11.31 10.98 0.47
C PRO A 22 -10.17 10.76 -0.53
N GLN A 23 -9.41 11.82 -0.79
CA GLN A 23 -8.19 11.80 -1.60
C GLN A 23 -6.97 11.70 -0.68
N LEU A 24 -6.19 10.64 -0.87
CA LEU A 24 -4.99 10.36 -0.10
C LEU A 24 -3.76 10.65 -0.95
N ARG A 25 -3.09 11.76 -0.63
CA ARG A 25 -1.82 12.10 -1.25
C ARG A 25 -0.69 11.28 -0.64
N LEU A 26 -0.10 10.40 -1.43
CA LEU A 26 0.95 9.47 -0.97
C LEU A 26 2.35 9.86 -1.47
N TYR A 27 2.56 11.15 -1.75
CA TYR A 27 3.84 11.71 -2.17
C TYR A 27 4.15 13.02 -1.44
N ASP A 28 5.44 13.34 -1.31
CA ASP A 28 5.90 14.57 -0.66
C ASP A 28 5.68 15.82 -1.52
N GLY A 29 5.36 16.94 -0.85
CA GLY A 29 5.26 18.27 -1.43
C GLY A 29 3.83 18.76 -1.70
N GLY A 30 3.73 19.87 -2.43
CA GLY A 30 2.46 20.46 -2.83
C GLY A 30 1.70 19.61 -3.86
N GLN A 31 0.43 19.94 -4.09
CA GLN A 31 -0.41 19.24 -5.05
C GLN A 31 0.22 19.25 -6.44
N LYS A 32 0.41 18.06 -7.02
CA LYS A 32 0.84 17.93 -8.41
C LYS A 32 -0.40 17.95 -9.31
N PRO A 33 -0.28 18.42 -10.57
CA PRO A 33 -1.36 18.32 -11.53
C PRO A 33 -1.75 16.85 -11.76
N ASP A 34 -3.04 16.56 -11.93
CA ASP A 34 -3.56 15.20 -12.17
C ASP A 34 -2.87 14.50 -13.35
N SER A 35 -2.47 15.26 -14.38
CA SER A 35 -1.71 14.75 -15.53
C SER A 35 -0.29 14.27 -15.21
N LYS A 36 0.20 14.49 -13.99
CA LYS A 36 1.54 14.11 -13.51
C LYS A 36 1.51 13.05 -12.42
N ILE A 37 0.32 12.60 -12.01
CA ILE A 37 0.11 11.56 -11.00
C ILE A 37 -0.76 10.45 -11.59
N ALA A 38 -0.73 9.28 -10.96
CA ALA A 38 -1.71 8.23 -11.21
C ALA A 38 -2.74 8.25 -10.07
N LEU A 39 -3.99 7.92 -10.39
CA LEU A 39 -5.06 7.79 -9.40
C LEU A 39 -5.45 6.32 -9.27
N VAL A 40 -5.49 5.80 -8.05
CA VAL A 40 -5.97 4.45 -7.76
C VAL A 40 -7.20 4.54 -6.89
N THR A 41 -8.35 4.15 -7.43
CA THR A 41 -9.64 4.17 -6.73
C THR A 41 -9.90 2.82 -6.06
N LEU A 42 -10.13 2.85 -4.76
CA LEU A 42 -10.55 1.73 -3.93
C LEU A 42 -12.02 1.91 -3.58
N PRO A 43 -12.90 0.96 -3.92
CA PRO A 43 -14.30 0.99 -3.48
C PRO A 43 -14.42 1.06 -1.96
N GLU A 44 -15.58 1.51 -1.47
CA GLU A 44 -15.85 1.70 -0.04
C GLU A 44 -15.44 0.51 0.84
N ALA A 45 -15.86 -0.72 0.48
CA ALA A 45 -15.54 -1.92 1.26
C ALA A 45 -14.10 -2.45 1.08
N ILE A 46 -13.28 -1.79 0.24
CA ILE A 46 -11.88 -2.17 0.02
C ILE A 46 -10.97 -1.20 0.76
N GLU A 47 -10.08 -1.74 1.59
CA GLU A 47 -9.13 -0.96 2.38
C GLU A 47 -7.69 -1.28 1.98
N ALA A 48 -6.82 -0.27 2.08
CA ALA A 48 -5.38 -0.43 1.85
C ALA A 48 -4.67 -0.65 3.19
N ALA A 49 -4.14 -1.85 3.40
CA ALA A 49 -3.33 -2.16 4.57
C ALA A 49 -1.94 -1.51 4.44
N ARG A 50 -1.28 -1.72 3.29
CA ARG A 50 0.08 -1.20 3.05
C ARG A 50 0.27 -0.84 1.58
N LEU A 51 1.09 0.18 1.34
CA LEU A 51 1.64 0.53 0.03
C LEU A 51 3.16 0.55 0.14
N ASN A 52 3.84 -0.27 -0.67
CA ASN A 52 5.29 -0.48 -0.61
C ASN A 52 5.78 -0.81 0.82
N GLY A 53 5.01 -1.61 1.55
CA GLY A 53 5.33 -1.99 2.93
C GLY A 53 5.00 -0.94 4.01
N VAL A 54 4.54 0.26 3.63
CA VAL A 54 4.16 1.32 4.57
C VAL A 54 2.65 1.36 4.76
N GLU A 55 2.18 1.49 6.00
CA GLU A 55 0.76 1.64 6.31
C GLU A 55 0.18 2.92 5.68
N VAL A 56 -0.94 2.79 4.98
CA VAL A 56 -1.60 3.92 4.32
C VAL A 56 -2.61 4.54 5.28
N LYS A 57 -2.15 5.52 6.07
CA LYS A 57 -3.02 6.24 7.02
C LYS A 57 -4.24 6.83 6.31
N GLY A 58 -5.44 6.52 6.82
CA GLY A 58 -6.70 7.02 6.27
C GLY A 58 -7.26 6.25 5.08
N ALA A 59 -6.52 5.28 4.53
CA ALA A 59 -7.05 4.33 3.54
C ALA A 59 -7.56 3.02 4.17
N SER A 60 -7.49 2.95 5.50
CA SER A 60 -8.09 1.92 6.35
C SER A 60 -8.89 2.59 7.48
N GLY A 61 -10.14 2.15 7.70
CA GLY A 61 -11.00 2.67 8.76
C GLY A 61 -12.48 2.28 8.60
N LEU A 62 -13.11 1.79 9.67
CA LEU A 62 -14.52 1.33 9.64
C LEU A 62 -15.51 2.46 9.34
N TRP A 63 -15.07 3.70 9.47
CA TRP A 63 -15.91 4.91 9.36
C TRP A 63 -15.64 5.72 8.08
N THR A 64 -14.69 5.28 7.24
CA THR A 64 -14.43 5.90 5.93
C THR A 64 -15.49 5.43 4.94
N ARG A 65 -16.45 6.32 4.64
CA ARG A 65 -17.51 6.07 3.64
C ARG A 65 -17.06 6.46 2.24
N GLY A 66 -17.60 5.77 1.24
CA GLY A 66 -17.35 6.01 -0.17
C GLY A 66 -15.97 5.54 -0.66
N ASP A 67 -15.76 5.70 -1.97
CA ASP A 67 -14.51 5.32 -2.61
C ASP A 67 -13.34 6.16 -2.08
N LYS A 68 -12.19 5.52 -1.91
CA LYS A 68 -10.92 6.17 -1.55
C LYS A 68 -10.05 6.30 -2.79
N VAL A 69 -9.44 7.46 -2.99
CA VAL A 69 -8.56 7.71 -4.12
C VAL A 69 -7.13 7.89 -3.62
N LEU A 70 -6.22 7.01 -4.04
CA LEU A 70 -4.79 7.13 -3.76
C LEU A 70 -4.12 7.90 -4.90
N GLU A 71 -3.47 9.03 -4.58
CA GLU A 71 -2.65 9.77 -5.53
C GLU A 71 -1.20 9.26 -5.47
N LEU A 72 -0.72 8.71 -6.57
CA LEU A 72 0.62 8.13 -6.70
C LEU A 72 1.45 8.92 -7.70
N THR A 73 2.75 9.06 -7.44
CA THR A 73 3.68 9.47 -8.49
C THR A 73 3.88 8.32 -9.49
N PRO A 74 4.33 8.59 -10.73
CA PRO A 74 4.60 7.53 -11.68
C PRO A 74 5.68 6.55 -11.20
N GLY A 75 5.43 5.25 -11.40
CA GLY A 75 6.36 4.16 -11.10
C GLY A 75 5.65 2.91 -10.58
N ARG A 76 6.42 1.95 -10.07
CA ARG A 76 5.90 0.66 -9.62
C ARG A 76 5.54 0.67 -8.14
N TYR A 77 4.37 0.12 -7.81
CA TYR A 77 3.89 -0.01 -6.44
C TYR A 77 3.36 -1.41 -6.13
N GLU A 78 3.48 -1.78 -4.86
CA GLU A 78 2.89 -2.97 -4.27
C GLU A 78 1.84 -2.54 -3.25
N LEU A 79 0.57 -2.73 -3.59
CA LEU A 79 -0.56 -2.40 -2.74
C LEU A 79 -1.12 -3.68 -2.12
N LEU A 80 -1.08 -3.75 -0.80
CA LEU A 80 -1.83 -4.74 -0.02
C LEU A 80 -3.19 -4.16 0.31
N ALA A 81 -4.24 -4.80 -0.22
CA ALA A 81 -5.62 -4.40 0.02
C ALA A 81 -6.47 -5.57 0.50
N PHE A 82 -7.49 -5.29 1.30
CA PHE A 82 -8.37 -6.30 1.87
C PHE A 82 -9.82 -5.82 1.86
N TYR A 83 -10.75 -6.78 1.88
CA TYR A 83 -12.17 -6.51 2.04
C TYR A 83 -12.52 -6.32 3.51
N ARG A 84 -13.31 -5.30 3.83
CA ARG A 84 -13.93 -5.14 5.14
C ARG A 84 -15.28 -4.45 5.03
N GLU A 85 -16.31 -5.04 5.65
CA GLU A 85 -17.66 -4.49 5.64
C GLU A 85 -18.48 -4.94 6.85
N VAL A 86 -19.42 -4.09 7.27
CA VAL A 86 -20.42 -4.42 8.30
C VAL A 86 -21.65 -5.01 7.63
N TRP A 87 -22.05 -6.21 8.04
CA TRP A 87 -23.24 -6.88 7.55
C TRP A 87 -24.26 -7.06 8.66
N GLU A 88 -25.54 -6.98 8.29
CA GLU A 88 -26.63 -7.36 9.16
C GLU A 88 -26.92 -8.86 9.03
N HIS A 89 -27.08 -9.52 10.17
CA HIS A 89 -27.48 -10.93 10.25
C HIS A 89 -28.49 -11.12 11.39
N GLY A 90 -29.77 -11.25 11.03
CA GLY A 90 -30.86 -11.25 12.00
C GLY A 90 -30.91 -9.94 12.78
N ASP A 91 -30.91 -10.02 14.12
CA ASP A 91 -30.88 -8.86 15.01
C ASP A 91 -29.45 -8.42 15.39
N SER A 92 -28.43 -8.91 14.70
CA SER A 92 -27.01 -8.66 15.00
C SER A 92 -26.25 -8.06 13.82
N HIS A 93 -25.18 -7.33 14.13
CA HIS A 93 -24.20 -6.86 13.16
C HIS A 93 -22.93 -7.69 13.26
N ASP A 94 -22.34 -8.00 12.11
CA ASP A 94 -21.05 -8.68 12.02
C ASP A 94 -20.09 -7.90 11.13
N VAL A 95 -18.80 -7.91 11.46
CA VAL A 95 -17.76 -7.24 10.68
C VAL A 95 -16.95 -8.30 9.97
N LEU A 96 -17.20 -8.46 8.68
CA LEU A 96 -16.45 -9.40 7.85
C LEU A 96 -15.19 -8.72 7.34
N ARG A 97 -14.04 -9.36 7.53
CA ARG A 97 -12.73 -8.89 7.07
C ARG A 97 -11.97 -10.02 6.41
N SER A 98 -11.40 -9.77 5.24
CA SER A 98 -10.54 -10.72 4.53
C SER A 98 -9.08 -10.59 4.93
N ASP A 99 -8.30 -11.62 4.59
CA ASP A 99 -6.86 -11.46 4.47
C ASP A 99 -6.51 -10.55 3.27
N PRO A 100 -5.37 -9.84 3.30
CA PRO A 100 -4.99 -8.98 2.20
C PRO A 100 -4.57 -9.74 0.95
N VAL A 101 -4.83 -9.15 -0.20
CA VAL A 101 -4.28 -9.54 -1.50
C VAL A 101 -3.31 -8.49 -2.01
N LEU A 102 -2.40 -8.90 -2.90
CA LEU A 102 -1.37 -8.04 -3.49
C LEU A 102 -1.78 -7.56 -4.88
N PHE A 103 -1.71 -6.25 -5.08
CA PHE A 103 -1.76 -5.61 -6.39
C PHE A 103 -0.39 -5.04 -6.76
N VAL A 104 0.11 -5.40 -7.93
CA VAL A 104 1.27 -4.76 -8.55
C VAL A 104 0.77 -3.69 -9.53
N ILE A 105 1.05 -2.43 -9.21
CA ILE A 105 0.57 -1.27 -9.95
C ILE A 105 1.74 -0.64 -10.69
N GLU A 106 1.66 -0.57 -12.01
CA GLU A 106 2.61 0.19 -12.85
C GLU A 106 2.03 1.58 -13.13
N ALA A 107 2.08 2.46 -12.12
CA ALA A 107 1.45 3.77 -12.15
C ALA A 107 2.08 4.66 -13.24
N LYS A 108 1.25 5.15 -14.16
CA LYS A 108 1.65 6.05 -15.24
C LYS A 108 1.01 7.43 -15.06
N PRO A 109 1.69 8.49 -15.52
CA PRO A 109 1.19 9.85 -15.35
C PRO A 109 -0.13 10.05 -16.09
N GLY A 110 -1.13 10.59 -15.39
CA GLY A 110 -2.47 10.86 -15.91
C GLY A 110 -3.36 9.63 -16.06
N GLU A 111 -2.89 8.44 -15.68
CA GLU A 111 -3.71 7.22 -15.76
C GLU A 111 -4.51 6.99 -14.48
N GLN A 112 -5.70 6.41 -14.67
CA GLN A 112 -6.63 6.07 -13.60
C GLN A 112 -6.80 4.55 -13.52
N TYR A 113 -6.77 4.07 -12.29
CA TYR A 113 -6.90 2.67 -11.95
C TYR A 113 -8.05 2.52 -10.97
N ARG A 114 -8.82 1.45 -11.09
CA ARG A 114 -9.91 1.11 -10.18
C ARG A 114 -9.79 -0.34 -9.74
N VAL A 115 -9.92 -0.58 -8.45
CA VAL A 115 -10.12 -1.94 -7.94
C VAL A 115 -11.59 -2.31 -8.12
N GLU A 116 -11.82 -3.41 -8.81
CA GLU A 116 -13.13 -4.03 -8.99
C GLU A 116 -13.16 -5.38 -8.29
N TYR A 117 -14.28 -5.70 -7.65
CA TYR A 117 -14.52 -7.00 -7.03
C TYR A 117 -16.00 -7.35 -7.18
N VAL A 118 -16.32 -8.63 -6.96
CA VAL A 118 -17.71 -9.07 -6.95
C VAL A 118 -18.32 -8.69 -5.60
N HIS A 119 -19.18 -7.67 -5.60
CA HIS A 119 -19.91 -7.30 -4.40
C HIS A 119 -20.85 -8.44 -3.99
N PRO A 120 -20.85 -8.88 -2.72
CA PRO A 120 -21.73 -9.94 -2.27
C PRO A 120 -23.16 -9.41 -2.10
N ASP A 121 -24.17 -10.21 -2.45
CA ASP A 121 -25.58 -9.78 -2.33
C ASP A 121 -26.18 -10.05 -0.95
N ASN A 122 -25.51 -10.88 -0.15
CA ASN A 122 -26.01 -11.33 1.15
C ASN A 122 -24.86 -11.78 2.06
N TYR A 123 -25.16 -11.90 3.35
CA TYR A 123 -24.20 -12.29 4.38
C TYR A 123 -23.44 -13.60 4.07
N ALA A 124 -24.11 -14.60 3.50
CA ALA A 124 -23.47 -15.88 3.17
C ALA A 124 -22.41 -15.72 2.08
N GLN A 125 -22.71 -14.97 1.02
CA GLN A 125 -21.74 -14.63 -0.03
C GLN A 125 -20.64 -13.71 0.51
N ALA A 126 -20.97 -12.77 1.40
CA ALA A 126 -19.99 -11.88 2.00
C ALA A 126 -18.97 -12.65 2.85
N ARG A 127 -19.42 -13.68 3.58
CA ARG A 127 -18.54 -14.57 4.33
C ARG A 127 -17.62 -15.38 3.40
N GLN A 128 -18.12 -15.84 2.25
CA GLN A 128 -17.29 -16.51 1.25
C GLN A 128 -16.25 -15.56 0.66
N LEU A 129 -16.66 -14.34 0.30
CA LEU A 129 -15.76 -13.31 -0.19
C LEU A 129 -14.69 -12.97 0.85
N ALA A 130 -15.04 -12.82 2.13
CA ALA A 130 -14.08 -12.55 3.18
C ALA A 130 -13.09 -13.72 3.39
N ALA A 131 -13.53 -14.97 3.20
CA ALA A 131 -12.68 -16.13 3.35
C ALA A 131 -11.70 -16.33 2.19
N ASP A 132 -12.08 -15.95 0.96
CA ASP A 132 -11.27 -16.11 -0.25
C ASP A 132 -11.40 -14.86 -1.14
N PHE A 133 -10.89 -13.74 -0.60
CA PHE A 133 -11.01 -12.45 -1.27
C PHE A 133 -10.13 -12.42 -2.52
N SER A 134 -10.73 -11.99 -3.63
CA SER A 134 -10.03 -11.69 -4.87
C SER A 134 -10.65 -10.50 -5.57
N ALA A 135 -9.82 -9.76 -6.30
CA ALA A 135 -10.24 -8.55 -6.98
C ALA A 135 -9.35 -8.28 -8.21
N VAL A 136 -9.77 -7.33 -9.04
CA VAL A 136 -9.14 -6.99 -10.31
C VAL A 136 -8.81 -5.51 -10.33
N LEU A 137 -7.57 -5.17 -10.68
CA LEU A 137 -7.18 -3.81 -10.98
C LEU A 137 -7.45 -3.51 -12.45
N VAL A 138 -8.30 -2.52 -12.72
CA VAL A 138 -8.66 -2.07 -14.06
C VAL A 138 -8.00 -0.74 -14.34
N ASN A 139 -7.24 -0.66 -15.41
CA ASN A 139 -6.75 0.61 -15.93
C ASN A 139 -7.84 1.21 -16.83
N GLU A 140 -8.46 2.31 -16.40
CA GLU A 140 -9.63 2.89 -17.06
C GLU A 140 -9.29 3.50 -18.43
N ALA A 141 -8.03 3.91 -18.63
CA ALA A 141 -7.58 4.47 -19.91
C ALA A 141 -7.39 3.39 -21.00
N THR A 142 -6.95 2.20 -20.62
CA THR A 142 -6.60 1.11 -21.57
C THR A 142 -7.59 -0.06 -21.54
N GLY A 143 -8.44 -0.14 -20.52
CA GLY A 143 -9.28 -1.30 -20.23
C GLY A 143 -8.50 -2.53 -19.74
N LYS A 144 -7.19 -2.43 -19.51
CA LYS A 144 -6.37 -3.55 -19.04
C LYS A 144 -6.81 -4.00 -17.65
N ARG A 145 -7.10 -5.30 -17.51
CA ARG A 145 -7.50 -5.94 -16.25
C ARG A 145 -6.34 -6.79 -15.71
N THR A 146 -6.00 -6.63 -14.44
CA THR A 146 -4.92 -7.37 -13.77
C THR A 146 -5.47 -7.98 -12.48
N ALA A 147 -5.43 -9.30 -12.35
CA ALA A 147 -5.92 -9.99 -11.14
C ALA A 147 -4.99 -9.74 -9.94
N SER A 148 -5.58 -9.70 -8.74
CA SER A 148 -4.84 -9.70 -7.48
C SER A 148 -4.08 -11.01 -7.27
N GLN A 149 -2.97 -10.95 -6.55
CA GLN A 149 -2.13 -12.09 -6.20
C GLN A 149 -2.25 -12.43 -4.71
N PRO A 150 -1.97 -13.67 -4.30
CA PRO A 150 -1.82 -14.01 -2.89
C PRO A 150 -0.72 -13.14 -2.26
N SER A 151 -1.01 -12.51 -1.13
CA SER A 151 -0.04 -11.63 -0.45
C SER A 151 0.98 -12.38 0.42
N GLY A 152 0.67 -13.63 0.79
CA GLY A 152 1.45 -14.40 1.76
C GLY A 152 1.42 -13.83 3.19
N VAL A 153 0.56 -12.85 3.46
CA VAL A 153 0.34 -12.27 4.78
C VAL A 153 -1.14 -12.31 5.15
N ARG A 154 -1.42 -12.30 6.45
CA ARG A 154 -2.77 -12.37 7.02
C ARG A 154 -2.89 -11.50 8.26
N PHE A 155 -4.12 -11.22 8.65
CA PHE A 155 -4.35 -10.63 9.97
C PHE A 155 -4.24 -11.69 11.06
N PRO A 156 -3.61 -11.38 12.20
CA PRO A 156 -3.56 -12.30 13.33
C PRO A 156 -4.99 -12.61 13.77
N THR A 157 -5.27 -13.90 13.92
CA THR A 157 -6.57 -14.41 14.36
C THR A 157 -6.41 -15.05 15.73
N GLY A 158 -7.34 -14.81 16.64
CA GLY A 158 -7.38 -15.43 17.97
C GLY A 158 -7.31 -14.43 19.13
N LEU A 159 -7.36 -14.96 20.36
CA LEU A 159 -7.54 -14.17 21.57
C LEU A 159 -6.45 -13.10 21.77
N MET A 160 -5.20 -13.38 21.38
CA MET A 160 -4.08 -12.43 21.51
C MET A 160 -4.18 -11.23 20.55
N ALA A 161 -4.76 -11.42 19.36
CA ALA A 161 -4.98 -10.36 18.37
C ALA A 161 -5.95 -9.28 18.90
N GLN A 162 -6.86 -9.69 19.79
CA GLN A 162 -7.85 -8.79 20.40
C GLN A 162 -7.22 -7.85 21.44
N PHE A 163 -6.10 -8.25 22.03
CA PHE A 163 -5.38 -7.45 23.01
C PHE A 163 -4.37 -6.49 22.36
N SER A 164 -3.83 -6.82 21.18
CA SER A 164 -2.84 -5.98 20.48
C SER A 164 -3.44 -4.93 19.54
N GLY A 165 -4.77 -4.93 19.34
CA GLY A 165 -5.42 -4.04 18.38
C GLY A 165 -5.03 -4.35 16.94
N ALA A 166 -5.16 -5.63 16.55
CA ALA A 166 -4.67 -6.26 15.32
C ALA A 166 -4.85 -5.48 13.99
N SER A 167 -3.94 -4.53 13.78
CA SER A 167 -3.62 -3.88 12.51
C SER A 167 -2.31 -4.44 11.91
N GLU A 168 -1.51 -5.12 12.73
CA GLU A 168 -0.25 -5.75 12.34
C GLU A 168 -0.50 -6.95 11.42
N LEU A 169 0.25 -7.06 10.32
CA LEU A 169 0.16 -8.18 9.39
C LEU A 169 1.22 -9.23 9.73
N GLU A 170 0.83 -10.50 9.76
CA GLU A 170 1.73 -11.64 9.98
C GLU A 170 1.90 -12.46 8.70
N SER A 171 3.00 -13.18 8.55
CA SER A 171 3.17 -14.12 7.44
C SER A 171 2.18 -15.29 7.57
N ALA A 172 1.50 -15.64 6.48
CA ALA A 172 0.50 -16.70 6.45
C ALA A 172 1.07 -18.09 6.82
N ASP A 173 2.37 -18.31 6.53
CA ASP A 173 3.10 -19.55 6.84
C ASP A 173 3.65 -19.61 8.29
N GLY A 174 3.33 -18.63 9.15
CA GLY A 174 3.70 -18.63 10.57
C GLY A 174 5.17 -18.33 10.87
N GLN A 175 5.95 -17.92 9.86
CA GLN A 175 7.34 -17.51 10.01
C GLN A 175 7.43 -15.99 9.93
N ALA A 176 7.70 -15.33 11.07
CA ALA A 176 7.85 -13.89 11.15
C ALA A 176 8.97 -13.42 10.20
N ARG A 177 8.60 -12.78 9.10
CA ARG A 177 9.54 -12.03 8.27
C ARG A 177 9.52 -10.57 8.74
N PRO A 178 10.65 -10.01 9.18
CA PRO A 178 10.67 -8.63 9.67
C PRO A 178 10.17 -7.70 8.55
N GLY A 179 9.17 -6.89 8.88
CA GLY A 179 8.65 -5.87 7.99
C GLY A 179 9.79 -4.93 7.60
N GLN A 180 10.07 -4.84 6.30
CA GLN A 180 10.96 -3.81 5.78
C GLN A 180 10.20 -2.48 5.84
N GLN A 181 10.44 -1.71 6.90
CA GLN A 181 10.12 -0.30 6.91
C GLN A 181 11.12 0.42 6.01
N GLN A 182 10.69 0.90 4.83
CA GLN A 182 11.25 2.11 4.23
C GLN A 182 10.42 2.60 3.02
N VAL A 183 9.89 3.82 3.18
CA VAL A 183 9.64 4.87 2.17
C VAL A 183 8.64 4.53 1.03
N ILE A 184 7.54 5.28 0.98
CA ILE A 184 6.58 5.30 -0.14
C ILE A 184 7.18 6.11 -1.31
N GLU A 185 8.24 5.61 -1.91
CA GLU A 185 8.68 6.02 -3.25
C GLU A 185 8.43 4.86 -4.22
N PRO A 186 8.17 5.13 -5.52
CA PRO A 186 7.99 4.05 -6.48
C PRO A 186 9.22 3.15 -6.49
N MET A 187 9.01 1.85 -6.53
CA MET A 187 10.08 0.87 -6.55
C MET A 187 10.92 1.10 -7.82
N GLY A 188 12.12 1.67 -7.63
CA GLY A 188 13.02 2.09 -8.72
C GLY A 188 13.29 3.59 -8.85
N ALA A 189 12.64 4.47 -8.07
CA ALA A 189 12.89 5.93 -8.12
C ALA A 189 14.33 6.33 -7.71
N ALA A 190 14.97 5.52 -6.86
CA ALA A 190 16.36 5.72 -6.47
C ALA A 190 17.36 5.54 -7.64
N ALA A 191 16.96 4.88 -8.74
CA ALA A 191 17.83 4.62 -9.89
C ALA A 191 17.84 5.76 -10.94
N ALA A 192 16.94 6.74 -10.84
CA ALA A 192 16.77 7.78 -11.87
C ALA A 192 17.46 9.13 -11.54
N ARG A 193 18.21 9.23 -10.43
CA ARG A 193 18.94 10.46 -10.07
C ARG A 193 20.43 10.47 -10.46
N SER A 194 20.90 9.51 -11.24
CA SER A 194 22.30 9.44 -11.67
C SER A 194 22.42 9.15 -13.17
N VAL A 195 22.04 10.14 -13.98
CA VAL A 195 22.38 10.30 -15.40
C VAL A 195 22.37 11.81 -15.66
N SER A 196 23.41 12.53 -16.09
CA SER A 196 24.81 12.31 -16.45
C SER A 196 25.46 13.73 -16.44
N PRO A 197 26.80 13.93 -16.54
CA PRO A 197 27.47 13.83 -17.85
C PRO A 197 28.78 13.01 -17.85
N GLU A 198 29.00 12.43 -19.04
CA GLU A 198 30.20 11.86 -19.70
C GLU A 198 31.62 12.35 -19.28
N PRO A 199 32.72 11.82 -19.86
CA PRO A 199 33.09 10.41 -20.06
C PRO A 199 34.57 10.18 -19.62
N VAL A 200 34.95 8.96 -19.21
CA VAL A 200 36.36 8.56 -19.29
C VAL A 200 36.45 7.10 -19.71
N THR A 201 36.84 6.91 -20.97
CA THR A 201 37.61 5.77 -21.43
C THR A 201 38.80 5.53 -20.49
N ASP A 202 38.96 4.34 -19.93
CA ASP A 202 39.82 3.34 -20.57
C ASP A 202 39.69 1.96 -19.92
N GLN A 203 40.03 0.99 -20.74
CA GLN A 203 39.90 -0.43 -20.59
C GLN A 203 40.94 -1.00 -19.61
N ARG A 204 40.49 -1.89 -18.72
CA ARG A 204 41.27 -3.10 -18.45
C ARG A 204 40.33 -4.28 -18.34
N ALA A 205 40.10 -4.88 -19.50
CA ALA A 205 39.62 -6.24 -19.60
C ALA A 205 40.57 -7.18 -18.83
N ALA A 206 39.96 -8.26 -18.33
CA ALA A 206 40.59 -9.52 -17.95
C ALA A 206 41.28 -9.60 -16.57
N GLU A 207 40.45 -9.75 -15.54
CA GLU A 207 40.71 -10.75 -14.49
C GLU A 207 39.36 -11.45 -14.20
N ARG A 208 39.03 -12.43 -15.04
CA ARG A 208 39.24 -13.86 -14.77
C ARG A 208 38.05 -14.42 -14.00
N ALA A 209 37.32 -15.27 -14.71
CA ALA A 209 36.35 -16.20 -14.16
C ALA A 209 36.88 -16.82 -12.86
N ALA A 210 36.13 -16.62 -11.78
CA ALA A 210 36.13 -17.50 -10.62
C ALA A 210 34.80 -17.29 -9.91
N SER A 211 33.91 -18.28 -9.99
CA SER A 211 32.86 -18.46 -8.99
C SER A 211 33.52 -18.47 -7.60
N PRO A 212 33.06 -17.70 -6.61
CA PRO A 212 33.44 -17.99 -5.25
C PRO A 212 32.65 -19.23 -4.82
N ALA A 213 33.36 -20.35 -4.78
CA ALA A 213 33.03 -21.47 -3.94
C ALA A 213 32.74 -20.96 -2.51
N THR A 214 31.74 -21.56 -1.86
CA THR A 214 31.44 -21.35 -0.44
C THR A 214 32.66 -21.67 0.42
N PRO A 215 33.22 -20.71 1.18
CA PRO A 215 34.12 -21.02 2.27
C PRO A 215 33.26 -21.25 3.52
N ARG A 216 33.19 -22.51 3.96
CA ARG A 216 32.92 -22.80 5.39
C ARG A 216 34.13 -22.26 6.16
N ASP A 217 33.82 -21.61 7.28
CA ASP A 217 34.71 -20.78 8.11
C ASP A 217 34.97 -19.39 7.53
N ALA A 218 33.89 -18.69 7.16
CA ALA A 218 33.93 -17.24 7.04
C ALA A 218 34.32 -16.66 8.40
N ASP A 219 35.36 -15.81 8.44
CA ASP A 219 35.69 -14.96 9.57
C ASP A 219 34.50 -14.00 9.81
N TRP A 220 33.50 -14.52 10.52
CA TRP A 220 32.26 -13.84 10.78
C TRP A 220 32.49 -12.58 11.60
N VAL A 221 33.50 -12.61 12.49
CA VAL A 221 33.91 -11.44 13.27
C VAL A 221 34.48 -10.37 12.35
N GLY A 222 35.35 -10.74 11.41
CA GLY A 222 35.87 -9.82 10.40
C GLY A 222 34.76 -9.19 9.55
N LEU A 223 33.78 -9.99 9.12
CA LEU A 223 32.64 -9.51 8.33
C LEU A 223 31.72 -8.58 9.15
N MET A 224 31.46 -8.90 10.42
CA MET A 224 30.71 -8.01 11.32
C MET A 224 31.46 -6.70 11.58
N GLN A 225 32.78 -6.73 11.73
CA GLN A 225 33.60 -5.51 11.89
C GLN A 225 33.58 -4.64 10.63
N ALA A 226 33.55 -5.24 9.44
CA ALA A 226 33.43 -4.50 8.18
C ALA A 226 32.07 -3.77 8.09
N TRP A 227 30.98 -4.48 8.39
CA TRP A 227 29.64 -3.87 8.42
C TRP A 227 29.50 -2.80 9.49
N TRP A 228 30.13 -2.99 10.65
CA TRP A 228 30.17 -1.97 11.70
C TRP A 228 30.84 -0.67 11.23
N LYS A 229 31.98 -0.78 10.53
CA LYS A 229 32.71 0.39 9.99
C LYS A 229 31.93 1.12 8.91
N GLN A 230 31.07 0.41 8.16
CA GLN A 230 30.24 1.00 7.12
C GLN A 230 28.97 1.68 7.66
N ALA A 231 28.46 1.24 8.81
CA ALA A 231 27.28 1.84 9.45
C ALA A 231 27.55 3.27 9.94
N SER A 232 26.52 4.12 9.87
CA SER A 232 26.53 5.51 10.36
C SER A 232 26.54 5.59 11.91
N PRO A 233 26.89 6.75 12.49
CA PRO A 233 26.86 6.92 13.95
C PRO A 233 25.47 6.76 14.58
N ALA A 234 24.39 7.00 13.83
CA ALA A 234 23.02 6.79 14.32
C ALA A 234 22.68 5.30 14.38
N GLU A 235 23.01 4.54 13.35
CA GLU A 235 22.77 3.09 13.26
C GLU A 235 23.58 2.32 14.30
N ARG A 236 24.85 2.69 14.49
CA ARG A 236 25.68 2.10 15.56
C ARG A 236 25.08 2.30 16.95
N ARG A 237 24.49 3.49 17.23
CA ARG A 237 23.84 3.77 18.51
C ARG A 237 22.55 2.97 18.70
N ALA A 238 21.77 2.80 17.64
CA ALA A 238 20.57 1.96 17.68
C ALA A 238 20.95 0.49 17.96
N PHE A 239 21.99 0.00 17.30
CA PHE A 239 22.50 -1.37 17.51
C PHE A 239 22.98 -1.59 18.95
N LEU A 240 23.77 -0.67 19.52
CA LEU A 240 24.24 -0.80 20.90
C LEU A 240 23.12 -0.78 21.94
N ARG A 241 22.04 -0.01 21.68
CA ARG A 241 20.86 -0.01 22.54
C ARG A 241 20.19 -1.39 22.52
N TRP A 242 20.02 -1.95 21.33
CA TRP A 242 19.45 -3.29 21.16
C TRP A 242 20.30 -4.37 21.84
N VAL A 243 21.64 -4.33 21.74
CA VAL A 243 22.53 -5.29 22.42
C VAL A 243 22.36 -5.22 23.95
N GLY A 244 22.20 -4.02 24.52
CA GLY A 244 21.99 -3.86 25.96
C GLY A 244 20.62 -4.35 26.47
N GLU A 245 19.67 -4.56 25.57
CA GLU A 245 18.32 -5.06 25.87
C GLU A 245 18.22 -6.60 25.76
N GLN A 246 19.25 -7.27 25.22
CA GLN A 246 19.27 -8.74 25.14
C GLN A 246 19.65 -9.35 26.50
N PRO A 247 18.82 -10.24 27.08
CA PRO A 247 19.23 -11.05 28.22
C PRO A 247 20.26 -12.09 27.77
N ASN A 248 21.27 -12.32 28.60
CA ASN A 248 22.39 -13.24 28.33
C ASN A 248 21.98 -14.71 28.41
#